data_AF-A0A9P1DET9-F1
#
_entry.id   AF-A0A9P1DET9-F1
#
_cell.length_a   1.000
_cell.length_b   1.000
_cell.length_c   1.000
_cell.angle_alpha   90.00
_cell.angle_beta   90.00
_cell.angle_gamma   90.00
#
_symmetry.space_group_name_H-M   'P 1'
#
loop_
_entity.id
_entity.type
_entity.pdbx_description
1 polymer ?
#
loop_
_entity_poly.entity_id
_entity_poly.type
_entity_poly.pdbx_seq_one_letter_code
_entity_poly.pdbx_strand_id
1 'polypeptide(L)'
;MAHSLPEGMDISKWNMLYPNYINSKKTVQEGRRIAAEKACEHPRAFEMAEICEYLKIPHVCEPDKAYPRDWLIRGRVRVLLKTPEGAYTHPEIHTKKDVMLKMGELIPKLKGRANGPPGPAIPGLGVGPTGAAASSASSKDAKKEAKKEEKKANKKKK
;
A
#
# COMPACT_ATOMS: atom_id res chain seq x y z
N MET A 1 -22.45 -6.93 8.98
CA MET A 1 -22.07 -7.44 10.30
C MET A 1 -20.59 -7.19 10.46
N ALA A 2 -20.22 -6.09 11.12
CA ALA A 2 -18.84 -5.85 11.51
C ALA A 2 -18.53 -6.86 12.62
N HIS A 3 -17.57 -7.75 12.41
CA HIS A 3 -17.04 -8.56 13.50
C HIS A 3 -16.20 -7.61 14.38
N SER A 4 -16.87 -6.92 15.29
CA SER A 4 -16.26 -6.19 16.39
C SER A 4 -15.43 -7.20 17.17
N LEU A 5 -14.13 -6.98 17.18
CA LEU A 5 -13.22 -7.68 18.07
C LEU A 5 -13.71 -7.53 19.51
N PRO A 6 -13.62 -8.59 20.34
CA PRO A 6 -13.99 -8.48 21.74
C PRO A 6 -13.19 -7.34 22.37
N GLU A 7 -13.92 -6.35 22.87
CA GLU A 7 -13.35 -5.20 23.58
C GLU A 7 -12.48 -5.73 24.72
N GLY A 8 -11.19 -5.39 24.73
CA GLY A 8 -10.24 -5.84 25.75
C GLY A 8 -9.14 -6.80 25.28
N MET A 9 -9.06 -7.17 23.99
CA MET A 9 -7.89 -7.91 23.50
C MET A 9 -6.68 -6.96 23.31
N ASP A 10 -5.54 -7.31 23.93
CA ASP A 10 -4.28 -6.57 23.77
C ASP A 10 -3.75 -6.63 22.33
N ILE A 11 -4.13 -5.64 21.52
CA ILE A 11 -3.68 -5.49 20.14
C ILE A 11 -2.17 -5.20 20.02
N SER A 12 -1.51 -4.83 21.12
CA SER A 12 -0.08 -4.51 21.17
C SER A 12 0.80 -5.66 20.67
N LYS A 13 0.41 -6.91 20.95
CA LYS A 13 1.14 -8.13 20.55
C LYS A 13 0.85 -8.58 19.12
N TRP A 14 -0.10 -7.95 18.43
CA TRP A 14 -0.50 -8.34 17.09
C TRP A 14 0.55 -7.95 16.05
N ASN A 15 0.55 -8.67 14.92
CA ASN A 15 1.49 -8.42 13.85
C ASN A 15 1.17 -7.09 13.16
N MET A 16 2.15 -6.19 13.13
CA MET A 16 2.02 -4.88 12.51
C MET A 16 2.39 -4.93 11.02
N LEU A 17 1.48 -4.50 10.16
CA LEU A 17 1.65 -4.41 8.71
C LEU A 17 1.50 -2.95 8.27
N TYR A 18 2.50 -2.45 7.56
CA TYR A 18 2.45 -1.15 6.90
C TYR A 18 2.28 -1.34 5.39
N PRO A 19 1.57 -0.43 4.69
CA PRO A 19 1.41 -0.54 3.24
C PRO A 19 2.74 -0.59 2.48
N ASN A 20 3.78 0.12 2.95
CA ASN A 20 5.12 0.08 2.36
C ASN A 20 5.73 -1.32 2.23
N TYR A 21 5.32 -2.27 3.09
CA TYR A 21 5.89 -3.62 3.08
C TYR A 21 5.54 -4.40 1.80
N ILE A 22 4.38 -4.12 1.22
CA ILE A 22 3.83 -4.79 0.04
C ILE A 22 3.81 -3.88 -1.20
N ASN A 23 4.47 -2.72 -1.13
CA ASN A 23 4.52 -1.77 -2.24
C ASN A 23 5.62 -2.18 -3.24
N SER A 24 5.25 -2.43 -4.50
CA SER A 24 6.18 -2.81 -5.58
C SER A 24 7.13 -1.67 -5.99
N LYS A 25 6.67 -0.41 -5.90
CA LYS A 25 7.45 0.79 -6.28
C LYS A 25 8.51 1.17 -5.25
N LYS A 26 8.43 0.64 -4.04
CA LYS A 26 9.40 0.89 -2.96
C LYS A 26 10.48 -0.17 -2.98
N THR A 27 11.72 0.23 -2.70
CA THR A 27 12.85 -0.68 -2.52
C THR A 27 12.85 -1.35 -1.15
N VAL A 28 13.73 -2.33 -0.94
CA VAL A 28 13.90 -3.00 0.37
C VAL A 28 14.37 -2.00 1.44
N GLN A 29 15.24 -1.06 1.06
CA GLN A 29 15.73 0.00 1.93
C GLN A 29 14.60 0.94 2.38
N GLU A 30 13.69 1.27 1.46
CA GLU A 30 12.51 2.10 1.72
C GLU A 30 11.38 1.38 2.48
N GLY A 31 11.52 0.08 2.73
CA GLY A 31 10.63 -0.67 3.61
C GLY A 31 9.96 -1.89 2.99
N ARG A 32 10.12 -2.16 1.69
CA ARG A 32 9.56 -3.37 1.06
C ARG A 32 10.06 -4.63 1.79
N ARG A 33 9.17 -5.63 1.96
CA ARG A 33 9.47 -6.90 2.66
C ARG A 33 9.25 -8.14 1.81
N ILE A 34 8.62 -8.01 0.65
CA ILE A 34 8.37 -9.08 -0.31
C ILE A 34 9.05 -8.79 -1.66
N ALA A 35 9.12 -9.81 -2.52
CA ALA A 35 9.61 -9.66 -3.89
C ALA A 35 8.71 -8.68 -4.67
N ALA A 36 9.31 -7.87 -5.54
CA ALA A 36 8.58 -6.83 -6.27
C ALA A 36 7.48 -7.41 -7.18
N GLU A 37 7.71 -8.60 -7.74
CA GLU A 37 6.75 -9.33 -8.59
C GLU A 37 5.49 -9.78 -7.86
N LYS A 38 5.62 -10.07 -6.56
CA LYS A 38 4.50 -10.49 -5.70
C LYS A 38 3.89 -9.33 -4.93
N ALA A 39 4.41 -8.13 -5.12
CA ALA A 39 3.96 -6.91 -4.48
C ALA A 39 2.92 -6.20 -5.34
N CYS A 40 2.08 -5.39 -4.70
CA CYS A 40 1.08 -4.60 -5.40
C CYS A 40 1.52 -3.14 -5.54
N GLU A 41 1.00 -2.47 -6.56
CA GLU A 41 1.23 -1.05 -6.77
C GLU A 41 0.31 -0.21 -5.87
N HIS A 42 0.88 0.81 -5.20
CA HIS A 42 0.18 1.77 -4.31
C HIS A 42 -0.83 1.11 -3.32
N PRO A 43 -0.39 0.19 -2.43
CA PRO A 43 -1.27 -0.40 -1.42
C PRO A 43 -1.83 0.66 -0.46
N ARG A 44 -3.12 0.56 -0.13
CA ARG A 44 -3.75 1.36 0.94
C ARG A 44 -4.10 0.48 2.13
N ALA A 45 -4.01 1.04 3.34
CA ALA A 45 -4.31 0.28 4.56
C ALA A 45 -5.77 -0.24 4.59
N PHE A 46 -6.71 0.51 4.00
CA PHE A 46 -8.10 0.08 3.89
C PHE A 46 -8.26 -1.16 2.98
N GLU A 47 -7.58 -1.20 1.82
CA GLU A 47 -7.56 -2.37 0.93
C GLU A 47 -6.95 -3.59 1.63
N MET A 48 -5.88 -3.37 2.41
CA MET A 48 -5.29 -4.44 3.22
C MET A 48 -6.28 -4.98 4.26
N ALA A 49 -7.07 -4.11 4.89
CA ALA A 49 -8.11 -4.52 5.83
C ALA A 49 -9.23 -5.30 5.14
N GLU A 50 -9.68 -4.88 3.95
CA GLU A 50 -10.65 -5.64 3.14
C GLU A 50 -10.16 -7.06 2.81
N ILE A 51 -8.87 -7.22 2.48
CA ILE A 51 -8.29 -8.55 2.26
C ILE A 51 -8.24 -9.37 3.55
N CYS A 52 -7.91 -8.76 4.69
CA CYS A 52 -7.97 -9.46 5.98
C CYS A 52 -9.39 -9.91 6.33
N GLU A 53 -10.39 -9.08 6.05
CA GLU A 53 -11.81 -9.41 6.23
C GLU A 53 -12.24 -10.57 5.31
N TYR A 54 -11.79 -10.55 4.05
CA TYR A 54 -12.02 -11.63 3.10
C TYR A 54 -11.39 -12.96 3.56
N LEU A 55 -10.16 -12.90 4.06
CA LEU A 55 -9.43 -14.05 4.61
C LEU A 55 -9.93 -14.48 6.00
N LYS A 56 -10.92 -13.78 6.58
CA LYS A 56 -11.44 -14.03 7.92
C LYS A 56 -10.35 -14.03 9.00
N ILE A 57 -9.31 -13.22 8.80
CA ILE A 57 -8.25 -13.00 9.78
C ILE A 57 -8.65 -11.83 10.68
N PRO A 58 -8.63 -11.99 12.01
CA PRO A 58 -8.93 -10.90 12.93
C PRO A 58 -7.90 -9.77 12.74
N HIS A 59 -8.39 -8.55 12.47
CA HIS A 59 -7.55 -7.42 12.13
C HIS A 59 -8.08 -6.10 12.70
N VAL A 60 -7.17 -5.14 12.90
CA VAL A 60 -7.49 -3.76 13.30
C VAL A 60 -6.81 -2.80 12.35
N CYS A 61 -7.57 -1.88 11.78
CA CYS A 61 -7.04 -0.81 10.95
C CYS A 61 -6.80 0.45 11.79
N GLU A 62 -5.58 0.96 11.80
CA GLU A 62 -5.16 2.19 12.46
C GLU A 62 -4.80 3.24 11.39
N PRO A 63 -5.77 4.04 10.89
CA PRO A 63 -5.54 5.01 9.82
C PRO A 63 -4.59 6.15 10.23
N ASP A 64 -4.55 6.49 11.52
CA ASP A 64 -3.77 7.61 12.05
C ASP A 64 -2.27 7.33 12.24
N LYS A 65 -1.82 6.11 11.96
CA LYS A 65 -0.41 5.72 12.10
C LYS A 65 0.28 5.82 10.75
N ALA A 66 1.54 6.25 10.76
CA ALA A 66 2.38 6.30 9.55
C ALA A 66 3.59 5.39 9.69
N TYR A 67 4.20 5.04 8.56
CA TYR A 67 5.45 4.29 8.56
C TYR A 67 6.61 5.24 8.95
N PRO A 68 7.47 4.90 9.93
CA PRO A 68 8.51 5.83 10.40
C PRO A 68 9.51 6.29 9.33
N ARG A 69 9.76 5.48 8.29
CA ARG A 69 10.66 5.87 7.18
C ARG A 69 9.95 6.64 6.07
N ASP A 70 8.61 6.61 6.06
CA ASP A 70 7.78 7.20 5.01
C ASP A 70 6.46 7.67 5.61
N TRP A 71 6.51 8.87 6.19
CA TRP A 71 5.41 9.49 6.91
C TRP A 71 4.24 9.92 6.01
N LEU A 72 4.48 10.03 4.69
CA LEU A 72 3.46 10.35 3.69
C LEU A 72 2.47 9.19 3.51
N ILE A 73 2.92 7.95 3.71
CA ILE A 73 2.07 6.78 3.64
C ILE A 73 1.43 6.54 5.02
N ARG A 74 0.13 6.82 5.07
CA ARG A 74 -0.71 6.68 6.25
C ARG A 74 -1.40 5.31 6.28
N GLY A 75 -1.72 4.88 7.48
CA GLY A 75 -2.36 3.61 7.79
C GLY A 75 -1.40 2.53 8.27
N ARG A 76 -1.85 1.79 9.27
CA ARG A 76 -1.23 0.56 9.78
C ARG A 76 -2.33 -0.47 10.02
N VAL A 77 -2.10 -1.71 9.62
CA VAL A 77 -3.01 -2.81 9.90
C VAL A 77 -2.35 -3.72 10.92
N ARG A 78 -3.05 -4.05 12.00
CA ARG A 78 -2.65 -5.10 12.93
C ARG A 78 -3.43 -6.36 12.61
N VAL A 79 -2.75 -7.50 12.61
CA VAL A 79 -3.38 -8.80 12.33
C VAL A 79 -3.03 -9.81 13.42
N LEU A 80 -4.03 -10.57 13.85
CA LEU A 80 -3.85 -11.69 14.76
C LEU A 80 -3.65 -12.97 13.93
N LEU A 81 -2.45 -13.53 13.99
CA LEU A 81 -2.13 -14.80 13.30
C LEU A 81 -2.11 -15.99 14.23
N LYS A 82 -1.80 -15.74 15.50
CA LYS A 82 -1.72 -16.75 16.54
C LYS A 82 -2.49 -16.25 17.75
N THR A 83 -3.43 -17.04 18.23
CA THR A 83 -4.18 -16.77 19.46
C THR A 83 -3.23 -16.86 20.66
N PRO A 84 -3.58 -16.28 21.82
CA PRO A 84 -2.78 -16.43 23.05
C PRO A 84 -2.60 -17.90 23.46
N GLU A 85 -3.55 -18.78 23.13
CA GLU A 85 -3.49 -20.23 23.36
C GLU A 85 -2.54 -20.96 22.40
N GLY A 86 -2.11 -20.28 21.33
CA GLY A 86 -1.13 -20.76 20.38
C GLY A 86 -1.71 -21.40 19.11
N ALA A 87 -3.04 -21.37 18.94
CA ALA A 87 -3.69 -21.79 17.70
C ALA A 87 -3.55 -20.73 16.60
N TYR A 88 -3.51 -21.16 15.34
CA TYR A 88 -3.51 -20.25 14.19
C TYR A 88 -4.93 -19.77 13.88
N THR A 89 -5.05 -18.50 13.51
CA THR A 89 -6.36 -17.91 13.14
C THR A 89 -6.84 -18.33 11.75
N HIS A 90 -5.92 -18.76 10.88
CA HIS A 90 -6.21 -19.22 9.52
C HIS A 90 -5.44 -20.50 9.20
N PRO A 91 -6.04 -21.49 8.51
CA PRO A 91 -5.44 -22.81 8.27
C PRO A 91 -4.25 -22.80 7.28
N GLU A 92 -4.19 -21.84 6.36
CA GLU A 92 -3.10 -21.74 5.37
C GLU A 92 -2.10 -20.61 5.67
N ILE A 93 -2.46 -19.65 6.54
CA ILE A 93 -1.73 -18.39 6.70
C ILE A 93 -1.24 -18.32 8.13
N HIS A 94 0.00 -18.78 8.32
CA HIS A 94 0.61 -18.88 9.64
C HIS A 94 1.59 -17.75 9.92
N THR A 95 2.19 -17.18 8.88
CA THR A 95 3.24 -16.17 9.02
C THR A 95 2.82 -14.82 8.46
N LYS A 96 3.44 -13.77 9.02
CA LYS A 96 3.31 -12.40 8.50
C LYS A 96 3.66 -12.29 7.02
N LYS A 97 4.62 -13.10 6.55
CA LYS A 97 5.06 -13.12 5.16
C LYS A 97 3.97 -13.67 4.24
N ASP A 98 3.26 -14.72 4.67
CA ASP A 98 2.17 -15.32 3.89
C ASP A 98 1.00 -14.35 3.73
N VAL A 99 0.66 -13.62 4.80
CA VAL A 99 -0.34 -12.54 4.73
C VAL A 99 0.07 -11.50 3.68
N MET A 100 1.32 -11.04 3.71
CA MET A 100 1.83 -10.05 2.76
C MET A 100 1.79 -10.55 1.31
N LEU A 101 2.10 -11.83 1.08
CA LEU A 101 2.04 -12.44 -0.25
C LEU A 101 0.60 -12.53 -0.76
N LYS A 102 -0.35 -12.97 0.08
CA LYS A 102 -1.78 -13.03 -0.27
C LYS A 102 -2.36 -11.64 -0.53
N MET A 103 -1.98 -10.64 0.27
CA MET A 103 -2.36 -9.24 0.03
C MET A 103 -1.86 -8.74 -1.32
N GLY A 104 -0.59 -9.00 -1.66
CA GLY A 104 -0.03 -8.59 -2.94
C GLY A 104 -0.75 -9.19 -4.15
N GLU A 105 -1.24 -10.42 -4.02
CA GLU A 105 -2.00 -11.12 -5.07
C GLU A 105 -3.47 -10.65 -5.17
N LEU A 106 -4.13 -10.40 -4.03
CA LEU A 106 -5.56 -10.12 -3.97
C LEU A 106 -5.91 -8.63 -4.11
N ILE A 107 -5.06 -7.71 -3.63
CA ILE A 107 -5.33 -6.26 -3.72
C ILE A 107 -5.57 -5.79 -5.16
N PRO A 108 -4.76 -6.19 -6.17
CA PRO A 108 -5.02 -5.80 -7.56
C PRO A 108 -6.35 -6.33 -8.11
N LYS A 109 -6.90 -7.40 -7.53
CA LYS A 109 -8.17 -8.03 -7.95
C LYS A 109 -9.40 -7.39 -7.29
N LEU A 110 -9.21 -6.42 -6.39
CA LEU A 110 -10.32 -5.74 -5.71
C LEU A 110 -11.15 -4.91 -6.69
N LYS A 111 -12.47 -4.94 -6.53
CA LYS A 111 -13.41 -4.17 -7.36
C LYS A 111 -13.15 -2.66 -7.31
N GLY A 112 -12.62 -2.16 -6.18
CA GLY A 112 -12.21 -0.76 -6.02
C GLY A 112 -11.02 -0.32 -6.88
N ARG A 113 -10.32 -1.25 -7.54
CA ARG A 113 -9.23 -1.00 -8.50
C ARG A 113 -9.68 -1.08 -9.97
N ALA A 114 -10.97 -1.33 -10.24
CA ALA A 114 -11.48 -1.54 -11.60
C ALA A 114 -11.22 -0.36 -12.56
N ASN A 115 -10.97 0.84 -12.03
CA ASN A 115 -10.64 2.05 -12.79
C ASN A 115 -9.13 2.38 -12.80
N GLY A 116 -8.27 1.39 -12.50
CA GLY A 116 -6.82 1.54 -12.41
C GLY A 116 -6.33 1.74 -10.96
N PRO A 117 -5.03 1.52 -10.70
CA PRO A 117 -4.45 1.77 -9.39
C PRO A 117 -4.59 3.26 -9.06
N PRO A 118 -5.16 3.64 -7.90
CA PRO A 118 -5.15 5.03 -7.49
C PRO A 118 -3.69 5.48 -7.39
N GLY A 119 -3.40 6.65 -7.93
CA GLY A 119 -2.10 7.30 -7.77
C GLY A 119 -1.74 7.45 -6.27
N PRO A 120 -0.50 7.86 -5.97
CA PRO A 120 -0.07 8.03 -4.58
C PRO A 120 -1.08 8.88 -3.82
N ALA A 121 -1.59 8.36 -2.70
CA ALA A 121 -2.53 9.08 -1.85
C ALA A 121 -1.82 10.28 -1.23
N ILE A 122 -1.99 11.45 -1.85
CA ILE A 122 -1.50 12.73 -1.33
C ILE A 122 -2.51 13.19 -0.27
N PRO A 123 -2.11 13.41 1.00
CA PRO A 123 -3.02 13.93 2.00
C PRO A 123 -3.43 15.36 1.60
N GLY A 124 -4.71 15.57 1.27
CA GLY A 124 -5.25 16.90 0.96
C GLY A 124 -6.20 17.00 -0.25
N LEU A 125 -6.31 15.96 -1.08
CA LEU A 125 -7.29 15.94 -2.18
C LEU A 125 -8.36 14.87 -1.92
N GLY A 126 -9.55 15.32 -1.52
CA GLY A 126 -10.74 14.48 -1.45
C GLY A 126 -11.10 13.99 -2.85
N VAL A 127 -11.19 12.68 -3.03
CA VAL A 127 -11.67 12.08 -4.29
C VAL A 127 -13.19 12.11 -4.30
N GLY A 128 -13.76 13.12 -4.97
CA GLY A 128 -15.17 13.11 -5.37
C GLY A 128 -15.39 12.15 -6.55
N PRO A 129 -16.63 11.66 -6.77
CA PRO A 129 -16.93 10.75 -7.86
C PRO A 129 -16.78 11.49 -9.20
N THR A 130 -15.90 11.00 -10.07
CA THR A 130 -15.78 11.46 -11.45
C THR A 130 -16.99 10.99 -12.25
N GLY A 131 -17.93 11.91 -12.49
CA GLY A 131 -18.88 11.85 -13.59
C GLY A 131 -18.29 12.58 -14.80
N ALA A 132 -18.34 11.93 -15.95
CA ALA A 132 -17.82 12.40 -17.23
C ALA A 132 -18.43 13.73 -17.71
N ALA A 133 -17.63 14.61 -18.30
CA ALA A 133 -17.90 15.25 -19.60
C ALA A 133 -16.80 16.26 -20.00
N ALA A 134 -16.67 16.42 -21.31
CA ALA A 134 -16.09 17.54 -22.06
C ALA A 134 -14.57 17.57 -22.31
N SER A 135 -14.24 17.05 -23.49
CA SER A 135 -13.15 17.41 -24.40
C SER A 135 -12.83 18.91 -24.49
N SER A 136 -11.54 19.26 -24.47
CA SER A 136 -10.93 20.14 -25.48
C SER A 136 -9.40 20.04 -25.44
N ALA A 137 -8.81 20.07 -26.63
CA ALA A 137 -7.41 19.88 -26.93
C ALA A 137 -6.50 20.96 -26.34
N SER A 138 -5.25 20.62 -25.99
CA SER A 138 -4.04 21.42 -26.23
C SER A 138 -2.78 20.73 -25.68
N SER A 139 -2.13 19.96 -26.55
CA SER A 139 -0.67 19.87 -26.74
C SER A 139 0.25 20.53 -25.69
N LYS A 140 1.09 19.73 -25.00
CA LYS A 140 2.51 20.04 -24.68
C LYS A 140 3.22 18.92 -23.87
N ASP A 141 3.47 17.79 -24.52
CA ASP A 141 4.52 16.84 -24.10
C ASP A 141 5.32 16.47 -25.35
N ALA A 142 6.43 17.17 -25.60
CA ALA A 142 7.56 16.71 -26.43
C ALA A 142 8.65 17.80 -26.55
N LYS A 143 9.12 18.40 -25.44
CA LYS A 143 10.45 19.07 -25.44
C LYS A 143 11.02 19.31 -24.05
N LYS A 144 11.41 18.25 -23.33
CA LYS A 144 12.39 18.37 -22.24
C LYS A 144 13.21 17.11 -21.95
N GLU A 145 13.37 16.23 -22.93
CA GLU A 145 14.58 15.42 -23.09
C GLU A 145 15.53 16.21 -23.97
N ALA A 146 16.45 16.98 -23.36
CA ALA A 146 17.68 17.58 -23.94
C ALA A 146 18.22 18.72 -23.05
N LYS A 147 18.18 18.57 -21.71
CA LYS A 147 18.76 19.58 -20.80
C LYS A 147 19.51 18.93 -19.63
N LYS A 148 20.43 18.02 -19.94
CA LYS A 148 21.47 17.57 -18.98
C LYS A 148 22.80 17.14 -19.61
N GLU A 149 23.11 17.54 -20.84
CA GLU A 149 24.42 17.21 -21.45
C GLU A 149 25.20 18.37 -22.09
N GLU A 150 24.68 19.61 -22.05
CA GLU A 150 25.39 20.78 -22.60
C GLU A 150 26.12 21.64 -21.54
N LYS A 151 26.44 21.08 -20.36
CA LYS A 151 27.14 21.83 -19.29
C LYS A 151 28.50 21.27 -18.87
N LYS A 152 29.06 20.29 -19.59
CA LYS A 152 30.39 19.72 -19.30
C LYS A 152 31.45 19.86 -20.40
N ALA A 153 31.13 20.41 -21.57
CA ALA A 153 32.10 20.55 -22.67
C ALA A 153 32.80 21.92 -22.77
N ASN A 154 32.27 23.00 -22.16
CA ASN A 154 32.84 24.35 -22.33
C ASN A 154 33.75 24.85 -21.19
N LYS A 155 34.31 23.94 -20.38
CA LYS A 155 35.32 24.26 -19.35
C LYS A 155 36.59 23.43 -19.56
N LYS A 156 37.13 23.44 -20.79
CA LYS A 156 38.49 22.94 -21.06
C LYS A 156 39.21 23.62 -22.22
N LYS A 157 38.79 24.83 -22.61
CA LYS A 157 39.49 25.63 -23.62
C LYS A 157 39.35 27.13 -23.34
N LYS A 158 39.92 27.56 -22.22
CA LYS A 158 40.51 28.89 -22.08
C LYS A 158 41.55 28.85 -20.98
#